data_AF-A0A660SU41-F1
#
_entry.id   AF-A0A660SU41-F1
#
_cell.length_a   1.000
_cell.length_b   1.000
_cell.length_c   1.000
_cell.angle_alpha   90.00
_cell.angle_beta   90.00
_cell.angle_gamma   90.00
#
_symmetry.space_group_name_H-M   'P 1'
#
loop_
_entity.id
_entity.type
_entity.pdbx_description
1 polymer ?
#
loop_
_entity_poly.entity_id
_entity_poly.type
_entity_poly.pdbx_seq_one_letter_code
_entity_poly.pdbx_strand_id
1 'polypeptide(L)'
;MHLFLLSQAFFSAAVFFTAVLLDLVFGDPPTTIHPVGWQGRFISILWKQKPDGGKCRLFFFGLFVVSSGIVITFGIVILIHLGIKQLSIYKESIPGFVIIVILNSFLLKGSFSFRNLLRAGDRVAAALSDGDMDKA
;
A
#
# COMPACT_ATOMS: atom_id res chain seq x y z
N MET A 1 -19.66 -24.62 4.40
CA MET A 1 -18.81 -23.62 5.10
C MET A 1 -17.32 -23.83 4.84
N HIS A 2 -16.76 -25.01 5.09
CA HIS A 2 -15.32 -25.30 4.87
C HIS A 2 -14.82 -25.07 3.43
N LEU A 3 -15.55 -25.54 2.41
CA LEU A 3 -15.14 -25.39 1.01
C LEU A 3 -15.05 -23.91 0.56
N PHE A 4 -15.93 -23.07 1.09
CA PHE A 4 -15.95 -21.62 0.83
C PHE A 4 -14.77 -20.92 1.50
N LEU A 5 -14.44 -21.29 2.75
CA LEU A 5 -13.27 -20.74 3.44
C LEU A 5 -11.97 -21.12 2.73
N LEU A 6 -11.88 -22.37 2.24
CA LEU A 6 -10.72 -22.84 1.49
C LEU A 6 -10.52 -22.08 0.18
N SER A 7 -11.60 -21.84 -0.59
CA SER A 7 -11.50 -21.10 -1.85
C SER A 7 -11.16 -19.62 -1.65
N GLN A 8 -11.66 -19.00 -0.57
CA GLN A 8 -11.28 -17.63 -0.20
C GLN A 8 -9.80 -17.56 0.22
N ALA A 9 -9.35 -18.49 1.07
CA ALA A 9 -7.96 -18.55 1.49
C ALA A 9 -7.00 -18.75 0.30
N PHE A 10 -7.36 -19.65 -0.63
CA PHE A 10 -6.59 -19.86 -1.86
C PHE A 10 -6.50 -18.58 -2.70
N PHE A 11 -7.62 -17.88 -2.91
CA PHE A 11 -7.63 -16.62 -3.65
C PHE A 11 -6.78 -15.54 -2.98
N SER A 12 -6.92 -15.36 -1.66
CA SER A 12 -6.11 -14.41 -0.89
C SER A 12 -4.62 -14.73 -0.95
N ALA A 13 -4.24 -16.01 -0.83
CA ALA A 13 -2.86 -16.44 -0.98
C ALA A 13 -2.33 -16.16 -2.39
N ALA A 14 -3.09 -16.48 -3.43
CA ALA A 14 -2.72 -16.19 -4.82
C ALA A 14 -2.49 -14.70 -5.04
N VAL A 15 -3.38 -13.83 -4.54
CA VAL A 15 -3.22 -12.37 -4.60
C VAL A 15 -1.98 -11.91 -3.83
N PHE A 16 -1.76 -12.41 -2.62
CA PHE A 16 -0.61 -12.03 -1.79
C PHE A 16 0.72 -12.40 -2.45
N PHE A 17 0.90 -13.66 -2.84
CA PHE A 17 2.14 -14.11 -3.45
C PHE A 17 2.38 -13.47 -4.82
N THR A 18 1.33 -13.22 -5.59
CA THR A 18 1.45 -12.47 -6.85
C THR A 18 1.86 -11.02 -6.58
N ALA A 19 1.29 -10.35 -5.57
CA ALA A 19 1.70 -8.99 -5.19
C ALA A 19 3.17 -8.92 -4.75
N VAL A 20 3.64 -9.89 -3.96
CA VAL A 20 5.06 -10.00 -3.58
C VAL A 20 5.94 -10.24 -4.80
N LEU A 21 5.56 -11.14 -5.70
CA LEU A 21 6.30 -11.41 -6.93
C LEU A 21 6.38 -10.16 -7.82
N LEU A 22 5.26 -9.45 -7.98
CA LEU A 22 5.21 -8.19 -8.72
C LEU A 22 6.13 -7.14 -8.08
N ASP A 23 6.18 -7.05 -6.75
CA ASP A 23 7.08 -6.14 -6.06
C ASP A 23 8.55 -6.51 -6.24
N LEU A 24 8.90 -7.79 -6.17
CA LEU A 24 10.26 -8.25 -6.40
C LEU A 24 10.74 -7.95 -7.84
N VAL A 25 9.87 -8.17 -8.84
CA VAL A 25 10.19 -7.93 -10.26
C VAL A 25 10.22 -6.44 -10.60
N PHE A 26 9.14 -5.72 -10.29
CA PHE A 26 8.94 -4.34 -10.72
C PHE A 26 9.44 -3.29 -9.71
N GLY A 27 9.67 -3.67 -8.44
CA GLY A 27 9.99 -2.73 -7.36
C GLY A 27 8.86 -1.75 -7.07
N ASP A 28 9.15 -0.67 -6.35
CA ASP A 28 8.16 0.38 -6.08
C ASP A 28 7.79 1.15 -7.36
N PRO A 29 6.49 1.42 -7.57
CA PRO A 29 6.11 2.28 -8.67
C PRO A 29 6.52 3.74 -8.33
N PRO A 30 6.73 4.60 -9.35
CA PRO A 30 7.06 6.00 -9.12
C PRO A 30 6.11 6.68 -8.13
N THR A 31 6.63 7.59 -7.31
CA THR A 31 5.84 8.33 -6.28
C THR A 31 4.60 9.04 -6.82
N THR A 32 4.54 9.29 -8.13
CA THR A 32 3.38 9.85 -8.83
C THR A 32 2.18 8.92 -8.94
N ILE A 33 2.38 7.60 -8.83
CA ILE A 33 1.33 6.58 -8.96
C ILE A 33 1.22 5.70 -7.71
N HIS A 34 1.86 6.09 -6.61
CA HIS A 34 1.87 5.33 -5.37
C HIS A 34 0.99 6.01 -4.31
N PRO A 35 0.03 5.30 -3.68
CA PRO A 35 -0.85 5.89 -2.66
C PRO A 35 -0.10 6.58 -1.53
N VAL A 36 1.01 6.00 -1.04
CA VAL A 36 1.83 6.60 0.02
C VAL A 36 2.49 7.91 -0.44
N GLY A 37 2.87 8.00 -1.73
CA GLY A 37 3.41 9.23 -2.31
C GLY A 37 2.37 10.35 -2.38
N TRP A 38 1.12 10.01 -2.70
CA TRP A 38 0.00 10.94 -2.67
C TRP A 38 -0.29 11.41 -1.25
N GLN A 39 -0.28 10.50 -0.28
CA GLN A 39 -0.46 10.82 1.14
C GLN A 39 0.61 11.81 1.63
N GLY A 40 1.88 11.57 1.34
CA GLY A 40 2.96 12.48 1.72
C GLY A 40 2.80 13.87 1.10
N ARG A 41 2.43 13.95 -0.19
CA ARG A 41 2.14 15.23 -0.87
C ARG A 41 0.94 15.95 -0.26
N PHE A 42 -0.15 15.22 -0.01
CA PHE A 42 -1.37 15.74 0.61
C PHE A 42 -1.07 16.34 2.00
N ILE A 43 -0.36 15.58 2.85
CA ILE A 43 0.06 16.03 4.17
C ILE A 43 0.95 17.27 4.03
N SER A 44 1.95 17.26 3.14
CA SER A 44 2.86 18.39 2.92
C SER A 44 2.12 19.68 2.52
N ILE A 45 1.13 19.57 1.63
CA ILE A 45 0.31 20.71 1.18
C ILE A 45 -0.51 21.28 2.34
N LEU A 46 -1.21 20.43 3.09
CA LEU A 46 -2.01 20.90 4.23
C LEU A 46 -1.13 21.44 5.35
N TRP A 47 0.02 20.81 5.62
CA TRP A 47 0.92 21.22 6.69
C TRP A 47 1.46 22.64 6.51
N LYS A 48 1.52 23.17 5.28
CA LYS A 48 1.86 24.58 5.02
C LYS A 48 0.85 25.56 5.64
N GLN A 49 -0.38 25.11 5.89
CA GLN A 49 -1.46 25.87 6.52
C GLN A 49 -1.58 25.58 8.02
N LYS A 50 -0.56 24.93 8.63
CA LYS A 50 -0.59 24.62 10.05
C LYS A 50 -0.83 25.91 10.85
N PRO A 51 -1.70 25.86 11.86
CA PRO A 51 -2.05 27.07 12.58
C PRO A 51 -0.95 27.43 13.60
N ASP A 52 -0.59 28.71 13.70
CA ASP A 52 0.43 29.19 14.65
C ASP A 52 -0.16 29.42 16.05
N GLY A 53 0.11 28.52 17.00
CA GLY A 53 -0.45 28.63 18.35
C GLY A 53 -0.25 27.40 19.23
N GLY A 54 -1.04 27.32 20.31
CA GLY A 54 -0.90 26.31 21.37
C GLY A 54 -1.08 24.86 20.92
N LYS A 55 -0.46 23.95 21.68
CA LYS A 55 -0.34 22.51 21.40
C LYS A 55 -1.68 21.84 21.01
N CYS A 56 -2.79 22.21 21.65
CA CYS A 56 -4.11 21.64 21.35
C CYS A 56 -4.57 21.92 19.92
N ARG A 57 -4.36 23.15 19.41
CA ARG A 57 -4.80 23.52 18.07
C ARG A 57 -4.00 22.80 16.99
N LEU A 58 -2.70 22.64 17.22
CA LEU A 58 -1.83 21.84 16.36
C LEU A 58 -2.22 20.35 16.37
N PHE A 59 -2.60 19.81 17.53
CA PHE A 59 -3.07 18.43 17.66
C PHE A 59 -4.33 18.17 16.84
N PHE A 60 -5.38 18.98 17.00
CA PHE A 60 -6.62 18.81 16.23
C PHE A 60 -6.42 19.04 14.73
N PHE A 61 -5.53 19.95 14.35
CA PHE A 61 -5.13 20.12 12.95
C PHE A 61 -4.46 18.86 12.39
N GLY A 62 -3.48 18.29 13.11
CA GLY A 62 -2.83 17.04 12.73
C GLY A 62 -3.83 15.88 12.61
N LEU A 63 -4.75 15.76 13.57
CA LEU A 63 -5.83 14.76 13.54
C LEU A 63 -6.71 14.92 12.30
N PHE A 64 -7.08 16.15 11.96
CA PHE A 64 -7.85 16.44 10.74
C PHE A 64 -7.08 16.04 9.47
N VAL A 65 -5.80 16.39 9.37
CA VAL A 65 -4.95 16.04 8.23
C VAL A 65 -4.84 14.52 8.06
N VAL A 66 -4.59 13.78 9.15
CA VAL A 66 -4.50 12.32 9.10
C VAL A 66 -5.86 11.69 8.74
N SER A 67 -6.93 12.11 9.41
CA SER A 67 -8.27 11.53 9.20
C SER A 67 -8.76 11.76 7.77
N SER A 68 -8.59 12.98 7.24
CA SER A 68 -8.95 13.29 5.85
C SER A 68 -8.09 12.50 4.85
N GLY A 69 -6.78 12.35 5.11
CA GLY A 69 -5.89 11.53 4.30
C GLY A 69 -6.31 10.05 4.25
N ILE A 70 -6.72 9.48 5.39
CA ILE A 70 -7.28 8.12 5.47
C ILE A 70 -8.54 8.03 4.61
N VAL A 71 -9.51 8.92 4.82
CA VAL A 71 -10.79 8.88 4.08
C VAL A 71 -10.58 8.97 2.57
N ILE A 72 -9.71 9.87 2.11
CA ILE A 72 -9.43 10.03 0.67
C ILE A 72 -8.76 8.77 0.11
N THR A 73 -7.70 8.28 0.76
CA THR A 73 -6.92 7.15 0.24
C THR A 73 -7.74 5.86 0.27
N PHE A 74 -8.38 5.55 1.41
CA PHE A 74 -9.25 4.38 1.52
C PHE A 74 -10.46 4.50 0.60
N GLY A 75 -11.05 5.69 0.46
CA GLY A 75 -12.16 5.92 -0.46
C GLY A 75 -11.80 5.53 -1.90
N ILE A 76 -10.64 6.00 -2.40
CA ILE A 76 -10.15 5.65 -3.73
C ILE A 76 -9.93 4.13 -3.86
N VAL A 77 -9.25 3.51 -2.89
CA VAL A 77 -8.97 2.06 -2.90
C VAL A 77 -10.26 1.23 -2.87
N ILE A 78 -11.24 1.62 -2.04
CA ILE A 78 -12.55 0.95 -1.95
C ILE A 78 -13.31 1.09 -3.28
N LEU A 79 -13.33 2.27 -3.89
CA LEU A 79 -13.99 2.48 -5.19
C LEU A 79 -13.39 1.59 -6.28
N ILE A 80 -12.05 1.52 -6.35
CA ILE A 80 -11.36 0.63 -7.29
C ILE A 80 -11.71 -0.84 -7.00
N HIS A 81 -11.68 -1.26 -5.74
CA HIS A 81 -12.01 -2.63 -5.36
C HIS A 81 -13.47 -2.99 -5.69
N LEU A 82 -14.41 -2.08 -5.47
CA LEU A 82 -15.82 -2.26 -5.87
C LEU A 82 -15.97 -2.37 -7.39
N GLY A 83 -15.19 -1.60 -8.16
CA GLY A 83 -15.11 -1.75 -9.62
C GLY A 83 -14.61 -3.13 -10.04
N ILE A 84 -13.52 -3.62 -9.44
CA ILE A 84 -13.00 -4.97 -9.69
C ILE A 84 -14.02 -6.04 -9.31
N LYS A 85 -14.79 -5.83 -8.24
CA LYS A 85 -15.85 -6.75 -7.80
C LYS A 85 -16.92 -6.93 -8.88
N GLN A 86 -17.25 -5.90 -9.66
CA GLN A 86 -18.20 -6.02 -10.79
C GLN A 86 -17.69 -6.97 -11.87
N LEU A 87 -16.36 -7.07 -12.06
CA LEU A 87 -15.73 -8.00 -13.00
C LEU A 87 -15.72 -9.46 -12.49
N SER A 88 -16.13 -9.71 -11.24
CA SER A 88 -16.09 -11.04 -10.64
C SER A 88 -17.02 -12.05 -11.30
N ILE A 89 -17.96 -11.62 -12.15
CA ILE A 89 -18.77 -12.50 -12.99
C ILE A 89 -17.93 -13.36 -13.95
N TYR A 90 -16.72 -12.90 -14.32
CA TYR A 90 -15.81 -13.63 -15.19
C TYR A 90 -14.86 -14.57 -14.44
N LYS A 91 -14.94 -14.61 -13.10
CA LYS A 91 -14.00 -15.35 -12.24
C LYS A 91 -14.02 -16.86 -12.46
N GLU A 92 -15.13 -17.40 -12.94
CA GLU A 92 -15.28 -18.84 -13.24
C GLU A 92 -14.43 -19.28 -14.44
N SER A 93 -14.03 -18.33 -15.30
CA SER A 93 -13.10 -18.61 -16.40
C SER A 93 -11.64 -18.50 -15.92
N ILE A 94 -10.76 -19.36 -16.43
CA ILE A 94 -9.31 -19.29 -16.13
C ILE A 94 -8.75 -17.90 -16.44
N PRO A 95 -9.00 -17.28 -17.62
CA PRO A 95 -8.48 -15.95 -17.92
C PRO A 95 -9.04 -14.88 -16.98
N GLY A 96 -10.33 -14.93 -16.65
CA GLY A 96 -10.96 -13.97 -15.75
C GLY A 96 -10.44 -14.08 -14.32
N PHE A 97 -10.22 -15.30 -13.81
CA PHE A 97 -9.58 -15.52 -12.51
C PHE A 97 -8.19 -14.87 -12.45
N VAL A 98 -7.35 -15.10 -13.46
CA VAL A 98 -6.00 -14.53 -13.55
C VAL A 98 -6.04 -13.01 -13.56
N ILE A 99 -6.91 -12.40 -14.38
CA ILE A 99 -7.07 -10.94 -14.45
C ILE A 99 -7.47 -10.37 -13.08
N ILE A 100 -8.44 -10.98 -12.41
CA ILE A 100 -8.91 -10.52 -11.09
C ILE A 100 -7.80 -10.64 -10.04
N VAL A 101 -7.03 -11.73 -10.05
CA VAL A 101 -5.87 -11.89 -9.16
C VAL A 101 -4.85 -10.79 -9.42
N ILE A 102 -4.49 -10.53 -10.67
CA ILE A 102 -3.53 -9.49 -11.04
C ILE A 102 -4.01 -8.11 -10.57
N LEU A 103 -5.27 -7.74 -10.84
CA LEU A 103 -5.84 -6.45 -10.43
C LEU A 103 -5.82 -6.25 -8.92
N ASN A 104 -6.24 -7.27 -8.15
CA ASN A 104 -6.18 -7.19 -6.68
C ASN A 104 -4.73 -7.18 -6.17
N SER A 105 -3.82 -7.86 -6.86
CA SER A 105 -2.39 -7.88 -6.51
C SER A 105 -1.75 -6.51 -6.71
N PHE A 106 -2.07 -5.81 -7.79
CA PHE A 106 -1.64 -4.43 -8.01
C PHE A 106 -2.15 -3.48 -6.93
N LEU A 107 -3.42 -3.65 -6.53
CA LEU A 107 -4.01 -2.86 -5.45
C LEU A 107 -3.33 -3.13 -4.11
N LEU A 108 -3.08 -4.40 -3.78
CA LEU A 108 -2.45 -4.82 -2.54
C LEU A 108 -0.97 -4.41 -2.47
N LYS A 109 -0.23 -4.56 -3.57
CA LYS A 109 1.18 -4.20 -3.69
C LYS A 109 1.43 -2.72 -3.39
N GLY A 110 0.47 -1.83 -3.66
CA GLY A 110 0.58 -0.41 -3.26
C GLY A 110 0.64 -0.15 -1.74
N SER A 111 0.48 -1.18 -0.92
CA SER A 111 0.53 -1.07 0.56
C SER A 111 1.88 -1.49 1.16
N PHE A 112 2.79 -2.08 0.39
CA PHE A 112 4.09 -2.53 0.89
C PHE A 112 5.18 -2.44 -0.18
N SER A 113 6.44 -2.41 0.26
CA SER A 113 7.61 -2.49 -0.63
C SER A 113 8.60 -3.51 -0.07
N PHE A 114 8.44 -4.77 -0.45
CA PHE A 114 9.24 -5.86 0.06
C PHE A 114 10.69 -5.76 -0.44
N ARG A 115 10.89 -5.41 -1.72
CA ARG A 115 12.22 -5.20 -2.30
C ARG A 115 12.98 -4.08 -1.61
N ASN A 116 12.34 -2.95 -1.32
CA ASN A 116 13.01 -1.85 -0.63
C ASN A 116 13.21 -2.15 0.86
N LEU A 117 12.33 -2.94 1.47
CA LEU A 117 12.54 -3.44 2.83
C LEU A 117 13.81 -4.30 2.93
N LEU A 118 14.01 -5.24 2.00
CA LEU A 118 15.23 -6.06 1.96
C LEU A 118 16.48 -5.18 1.80
N ARG A 119 16.47 -4.25 0.84
CA ARG A 119 17.59 -3.31 0.62
C ARG A 119 17.87 -2.42 1.82
N ALA A 120 16.84 -1.99 2.54
CA ALA A 120 17.02 -1.24 3.77
C ALA A 120 17.71 -2.11 4.82
N GLY A 121 17.26 -3.36 5.01
CA GLY A 121 17.91 -4.34 5.88
C GLY A 121 19.38 -4.58 5.53
N ASP A 122 19.69 -4.76 4.24
CA ASP A 122 21.08 -4.95 3.76
C ASP A 122 21.98 -3.76 4.09
N ARG A 123 21.46 -2.52 4.00
CA ARG A 123 22.21 -1.30 4.34
C ARG A 123 22.54 -1.24 5.82
N VAL A 124 21.57 -1.55 6.68
CA VAL A 124 21.78 -1.60 8.13
C VAL A 124 22.81 -2.68 8.47
N ALA A 125 22.68 -3.87 7.87
CA ALA A 125 23.62 -4.97 8.09
C ALA A 125 25.05 -4.63 7.66
N ALA A 126 25.21 -3.94 6.53
CA ALA A 126 26.51 -3.45 6.05
C ALA A 126 27.10 -2.40 7.01
N ALA A 127 26.32 -1.40 7.41
CA ALA A 127 26.78 -0.36 8.33
C ALA A 127 27.22 -0.92 9.70
N LEU A 128 26.49 -1.89 10.23
CA LEU A 128 26.87 -2.60 11.46
C LEU A 128 28.16 -3.41 11.29
N SER A 129 28.35 -4.05 10.13
CA SER A 129 29.58 -4.81 9.84
C SER A 129 30.80 -3.90 9.72
N ASP A 130 30.61 -2.69 9.20
CA ASP A 130 31.65 -1.67 9.05
C ASP A 130 31.89 -0.84 10.33
N GLY A 131 31.11 -1.06 11.39
CA GLY A 131 31.19 -0.33 12.65
C GLY A 131 30.72 1.12 12.57
N ASP A 132 30.02 1.51 11.50
CA ASP A 132 29.53 2.86 11.24
C ASP A 132 28.10 3.02 11.77
N MET A 133 27.99 3.27 13.08
CA MET A 133 26.73 3.38 13.80
C MET A 133 25.89 4.60 13.37
N ASP A 134 26.48 5.59 12.71
CA ASP A 134 25.77 6.78 12.23
C ASP A 134 25.04 6.54 10.89
N LYS A 135 25.40 5.46 10.18
CA LYS A 135 24.79 5.05 8.90
C LYS A 135 23.85 3.84 9.00
N ALA A 136 23.85 3.15 10.14
CA ALA A 136 22.94 2.03 10.44
C ALA A 136 21.54 2.54 10.80
#